data_AF-A0A1C3F0F2-F1
#
_entry.id   AF-A0A1C3F0F2-F1
#
_cell.length_a   1.000
_cell.length_b   1.000
_cell.length_c   1.000
_cell.angle_alpha   90.00
_cell.angle_beta   90.00
_cell.angle_gamma   90.00
#
_symmetry.space_group_name_H-M   'P 1'
#
loop_
_entity.id
_entity.type
_entity.pdbx_description
1 polymer ?
#
loop_
_entity_poly.entity_id
_entity_poly.type
_entity_poly.pdbx_seq_one_letter_code
_entity_poly.pdbx_strand_id
1 'polypeptide(L)'
;MFSDNGVIVGSITHAPGTAPIILGTAGTYSIWFNASCNEPNQFTLFQNGGPVAGAVYGSGAGTQPNPGMVIITASAGDVLTLRNHTSTAAATLQTLAGGTVSNADASILIQKIS
;
A
#
# COMPACT_ATOMS: atom_id res chain seq x y z
N MET A 1 7.39 -1.29 1.80
CA MET A 1 7.87 -2.53 1.14
C MET A 1 6.91 -3.62 1.54
N PHE A 2 6.71 -4.64 0.70
CA PHE A 2 5.92 -5.81 1.07
C PHE A 2 6.83 -7.03 1.06
N SER A 3 6.82 -7.79 2.16
CA SER A 3 7.72 -8.94 2.33
C SER A 3 7.33 -10.13 1.46
N ASP A 4 6.05 -10.25 1.12
CA ASP A 4 5.48 -11.45 0.52
C ASP A 4 4.52 -11.12 -0.63
N ASN A 5 4.29 -12.10 -1.50
CA ASN A 5 3.26 -12.06 -2.52
C ASN A 5 2.11 -13.00 -2.16
N GLY A 6 0.88 -12.50 -2.35
CA GLY A 6 -0.29 -13.37 -2.49
C GLY A 6 -0.41 -13.91 -3.92
N VAL A 7 -1.65 -14.24 -4.32
CA VAL A 7 -1.95 -14.63 -5.69
C VAL A 7 -1.82 -13.43 -6.63
N ILE A 8 -1.01 -13.56 -7.67
CA ILE A 8 -0.86 -12.58 -8.75
C ILE A 8 -1.41 -13.21 -10.03
N VAL A 9 -2.36 -12.53 -10.67
CA VAL A 9 -2.94 -12.93 -11.96
C VAL A 9 -2.73 -11.82 -12.98
N GLY A 10 -2.39 -12.20 -14.22
CA GLY A 10 -2.15 -11.24 -15.30
C GLY A 10 -0.75 -10.64 -15.24
N SER A 11 -0.63 -9.36 -15.56
CA SER A 11 0.64 -8.68 -15.82
C SER A 11 1.11 -7.75 -14.69
N ILE A 12 0.54 -7.88 -13.49
CA ILE A 12 1.07 -7.19 -12.30
C ILE A 12 2.31 -7.95 -11.84
N THR A 13 3.40 -7.25 -11.48
CA THR A 13 4.60 -7.89 -10.94
C THR A 13 5.10 -7.18 -9.69
N HIS A 14 5.51 -7.97 -8.70
CA HIS A 14 6.16 -7.46 -7.48
C HIS A 14 7.24 -8.46 -7.06
N ALA A 15 8.42 -7.93 -6.71
CA ALA A 15 9.49 -8.71 -6.11
C ALA A 15 9.35 -8.65 -4.57
N PRO A 16 9.18 -9.79 -3.87
CA PRO A 16 9.12 -9.83 -2.41
C PRO A 16 10.30 -9.10 -1.75
N GLY A 17 10.03 -8.39 -0.65
CA GLY A 17 11.02 -7.58 0.08
C GLY A 17 11.30 -6.21 -0.56
N THR A 18 10.60 -5.85 -1.65
CA THR A 18 10.78 -4.54 -2.32
C THR A 18 9.56 -3.64 -2.14
N ALA A 19 9.69 -2.37 -2.54
CA ALA A 19 8.59 -1.41 -2.55
C ALA A 19 7.85 -1.31 -3.91
N PRO A 20 8.53 -1.41 -5.07
CA PRO A 20 7.90 -1.25 -6.38
C PRO A 20 6.93 -2.39 -6.74
N ILE A 21 5.70 -2.02 -7.10
CA ILE A 21 4.74 -2.91 -7.76
C ILE A 21 4.52 -2.37 -9.17
N ILE A 22 4.74 -3.18 -10.19
CA ILE A 22 4.69 -2.76 -11.60
C ILE A 22 3.36 -3.22 -12.22
N LEU A 23 2.67 -2.30 -12.89
CA LEU A 23 1.44 -2.58 -13.64
C LEU A 23 1.79 -2.85 -15.11
N GLY A 24 1.72 -4.11 -15.56
CA GLY A 24 2.19 -4.48 -16.90
C GLY A 24 1.22 -4.19 -18.06
N THR A 25 0.02 -3.65 -17.80
CA THR A 25 -0.91 -3.23 -18.86
C THR A 25 -1.52 -1.88 -18.54
N ALA A 26 -1.88 -1.12 -19.56
CA ALA A 26 -2.70 0.07 -19.36
C ALA A 26 -4.13 -0.31 -18.93
N GLY A 27 -4.78 0.55 -18.15
CA GLY A 27 -6.17 0.39 -17.74
C GLY A 27 -6.50 1.11 -16.45
N THR A 28 -7.66 0.78 -15.89
CA THR A 28 -8.14 1.30 -14.61
C THR A 28 -7.92 0.25 -13.53
N TYR A 29 -7.37 0.68 -12.40
CA TYR A 29 -7.01 -0.20 -11.28
C TYR A 29 -7.71 0.28 -10.01
N SER A 30 -8.36 -0.64 -9.30
CA SER A 30 -8.80 -0.47 -7.92
C SER A 30 -7.67 -0.92 -7.00
N ILE A 31 -7.25 -0.03 -6.10
CA ILE A 31 -6.23 -0.29 -5.08
C ILE A 31 -6.89 -0.17 -3.71
N TRP A 32 -6.70 -1.21 -2.91
CA TRP A 32 -7.06 -1.22 -1.49
C TRP A 32 -5.80 -1.52 -0.70
N PHE A 33 -5.58 -0.81 0.38
CA PHE A 33 -4.47 -1.11 1.28
C PHE A 33 -4.91 -1.01 2.72
N ASN A 34 -4.15 -1.66 3.58
CA ASN A 34 -4.22 -1.46 5.02
C ASN A 34 -2.80 -1.40 5.57
N ALA A 35 -2.57 -0.55 6.57
CA ALA A 35 -1.35 -0.54 7.35
C ALA A 35 -1.69 -0.29 8.81
N SER A 36 -0.97 -0.95 9.73
CA SER A 36 -1.09 -0.71 11.17
C SER A 36 0.27 -0.26 11.69
N CYS A 37 0.30 0.88 12.39
CA CYS A 37 1.52 1.40 13.00
C CYS A 37 1.35 1.64 14.50
N ASN A 38 2.44 1.68 15.24
CA ASN A 38 2.44 1.98 16.67
C ASN A 38 2.09 3.45 16.96
N GLU A 39 2.31 4.34 15.98
CA GLU A 39 2.07 5.77 16.02
C GLU A 39 0.90 6.19 15.11
N PRO A 40 0.31 7.40 15.33
CA PRO A 40 -0.51 8.04 14.32
C PRO A 40 0.25 8.12 13.00
N ASN A 41 -0.42 7.75 11.91
CA ASN A 41 0.24 7.55 10.64
C ASN A 41 -0.64 7.99 9.47
N GLN A 42 0.00 8.35 8.37
CA GLN A 42 -0.63 8.73 7.13
C GLN A 42 0.12 8.09 5.96
N PHE A 43 -0.59 7.29 5.18
CA PHE A 43 -0.06 6.62 4.01
C PHE A 43 -0.70 7.16 2.75
N THR A 44 0.08 7.16 1.66
CA THR A 44 -0.45 7.48 0.34
C THR A 44 0.10 6.57 -0.74
N LEU A 45 -0.72 6.33 -1.75
CA LEU A 45 -0.30 5.67 -2.97
C LEU A 45 0.52 6.66 -3.81
N PHE A 46 1.69 6.22 -4.25
CA PHE A 46 2.49 6.90 -5.24
C PHE A 46 2.43 6.13 -6.56
N GLN A 47 2.26 6.84 -7.67
CA GLN A 47 2.39 6.32 -9.04
C GLN A 47 3.54 7.05 -9.71
N ASN A 48 4.53 6.30 -10.19
CA ASN A 48 5.75 6.83 -10.82
C ASN A 48 6.48 7.89 -9.97
N GLY A 49 6.46 7.73 -8.65
CA GLY A 49 7.11 8.63 -7.69
C GLY A 49 6.30 9.89 -7.34
N GLY A 50 5.15 10.13 -7.98
CA GLY A 50 4.22 11.21 -7.61
C GLY A 50 3.07 10.72 -6.72
N PRO A 51 2.63 11.50 -5.71
CA PRO A 51 1.49 11.10 -4.88
C PRO A 51 0.20 11.14 -5.71
N VAL A 52 -0.61 10.09 -5.59
CA VAL A 52 -1.90 10.02 -6.26
C VAL A 52 -2.90 10.90 -5.51
N ALA A 53 -3.55 11.82 -6.23
CA ALA A 53 -4.56 12.71 -5.64
C ALA A 53 -5.71 11.90 -5.01
N GLY A 54 -6.10 12.25 -3.79
CA GLY A 54 -7.15 11.55 -3.05
C GLY A 54 -6.75 10.20 -2.46
N ALA A 55 -5.49 9.76 -2.62
CA ALA A 55 -5.02 8.47 -2.09
C ALA A 55 -4.38 8.58 -0.71
N VAL A 56 -4.49 9.71 -0.02
CA VAL A 56 -3.90 9.94 1.31
C VAL A 56 -4.90 9.53 2.39
N TYR A 57 -4.57 8.52 3.17
CA TYR A 57 -5.39 8.01 4.28
C TYR A 57 -4.59 8.03 5.58
N GLY A 58 -5.24 8.40 6.68
CA GLY A 58 -4.59 8.58 7.96
C GLY A 58 -5.35 7.93 9.11
N SER A 59 -4.59 7.48 10.10
CA SER A 59 -5.06 7.12 11.42
C SER A 59 -4.57 8.14 12.44
N GLY A 60 -5.49 8.79 13.15
CA GLY A 60 -5.19 9.77 14.19
C GLY A 60 -4.64 9.18 15.49
N ALA A 61 -4.67 7.87 15.63
CA ALA A 61 -4.10 7.14 16.76
C ALA A 61 -3.17 6.02 16.26
N GLY A 62 -2.27 5.60 17.15
CA GLY A 62 -1.45 4.41 16.94
C GLY A 62 -2.18 3.13 17.32
N THR A 63 -1.54 2.01 17.06
CA THR A 63 -2.01 0.65 17.39
C THR A 63 -3.39 0.29 16.81
N GLN A 64 -3.73 0.89 15.67
CA GLN A 64 -4.97 0.64 14.96
C GLN A 64 -4.75 0.61 13.44
N PRO A 65 -5.64 -0.07 12.68
CA PRO A 65 -5.57 -0.09 11.22
C PRO A 65 -5.78 1.30 10.58
N ASN A 66 -5.11 1.50 9.45
CA ASN A 66 -5.28 2.62 8.52
C ASN A 66 -5.65 2.07 7.12
N PRO A 67 -6.93 1.75 6.88
CA PRO A 67 -7.38 1.29 5.58
C PRO A 67 -7.52 2.46 4.61
N GLY A 68 -7.09 2.25 3.37
CA GLY A 68 -7.25 3.22 2.29
C GLY A 68 -7.68 2.54 0.99
N MET A 69 -8.28 3.34 0.11
CA MET A 69 -8.73 2.89 -1.21
C MET A 69 -8.57 4.00 -2.24
N VAL A 70 -8.23 3.64 -3.48
CA VAL A 70 -8.22 4.59 -4.59
C VAL A 70 -8.40 3.86 -5.91
N ILE A 71 -8.98 4.54 -6.89
CA ILE A 71 -9.02 4.09 -8.28
C ILE A 71 -8.11 4.98 -9.09
N ILE A 72 -7.22 4.38 -9.89
CA ILE A 72 -6.29 5.10 -10.76
C ILE A 72 -6.41 4.62 -12.19
N THR A 73 -5.98 5.46 -13.13
CA THR A 73 -5.61 5.04 -14.47
C THR A 73 -4.11 4.86 -14.53
N ALA A 74 -3.66 3.78 -15.14
CA ALA A 74 -2.25 3.49 -15.32
C ALA A 74 -1.92 3.14 -16.77
N SER A 75 -0.68 3.44 -17.16
CA SER A 75 -0.05 2.93 -18.37
C SER A 75 0.70 1.63 -18.08
N ALA A 76 0.99 0.85 -19.12
CA ALA A 76 1.87 -0.31 -18.99
C ALA A 76 3.27 0.14 -18.56
N GLY A 77 3.81 -0.49 -17.51
CA GLY A 77 5.09 -0.15 -16.91
C GLY A 77 5.00 0.83 -15.74
N ASP A 78 3.82 1.39 -15.43
CA ASP A 78 3.67 2.27 -14.28
C ASP A 78 4.01 1.55 -12.98
N VAL A 79 4.69 2.27 -12.09
CA VAL A 79 5.20 1.76 -10.83
C VAL A 79 4.41 2.36 -9.67
N LEU A 80 3.79 1.49 -8.88
CA LEU A 80 3.13 1.84 -7.63
C LEU A 80 4.06 1.63 -6.45
N THR A 81 3.99 2.54 -5.47
CA THR A 81 4.49 2.29 -4.11
C THR A 81 3.53 2.85 -3.09
N LEU A 82 3.36 2.17 -1.94
CA LEU A 82 2.65 2.72 -0.79
C LEU A 82 3.68 3.24 0.22
N ARG A 83 3.56 4.50 0.63
CA ARG A 83 4.56 5.14 1.51
C ARG A 83 3.89 5.87 2.65
N ASN A 84 4.55 5.85 3.81
CA ASN A 84 4.34 6.87 4.82
C ASN A 84 4.64 8.23 4.18
N HIS A 85 3.69 9.16 4.25
CA HIS A 85 3.81 10.47 3.61
C HIS A 85 4.15 11.54 4.65
N THR A 86 3.15 12.27 5.14
CA THR A 86 3.33 13.45 6.03
C THR A 86 2.84 13.15 7.44
N SER A 87 3.22 11.99 7.99
CA SER A 87 2.94 11.68 9.39
C SER A 87 3.66 12.65 10.33
N THR A 88 3.04 12.98 11.46
CA THR A 88 3.63 13.85 12.49
C THR A 88 4.79 13.18 13.23
N ALA A 89 4.87 11.85 13.19
CA ALA A 89 5.95 11.04 13.73
C ALA A 89 6.41 10.00 12.69
N ALA A 90 7.56 9.36 12.97
CA ALA A 90 7.95 8.18 12.22
C ALA A 90 6.88 7.08 12.40
N ALA A 91 6.53 6.40 11.31
CA ALA A 91 5.56 5.31 11.33
C ALA A 91 6.29 3.96 11.45
N THR A 92 6.18 3.33 12.61
CA THR A 92 6.71 1.99 12.88
C THR A 92 5.58 0.98 12.67
N LEU A 93 5.75 0.05 11.72
CA LEU A 93 4.76 -1.00 11.47
C LEU A 93 4.59 -1.90 12.71
N GLN A 94 3.34 -2.23 13.00
CA GLN A 94 2.99 -3.03 14.18
C GLN A 94 3.02 -4.52 13.83
N THR A 95 4.04 -5.23 14.32
CA THR A 95 4.30 -6.63 13.94
C THR A 95 3.67 -7.68 14.85
N LEU A 96 3.19 -7.31 16.05
CA LEU A 96 2.60 -8.25 17.04
C LEU A 96 1.24 -7.75 17.57
N ALA A 97 0.40 -7.23 16.67
CA ALA A 97 -0.91 -6.70 17.02
C ALA A 97 -1.82 -7.76 17.67
N GLY A 98 -2.10 -7.59 18.97
CA GLY A 98 -3.04 -8.43 19.71
C GLY A 98 -2.56 -9.84 20.04
N GLY A 99 -1.27 -10.18 19.82
CA GLY A 99 -0.75 -11.52 20.04
C GLY A 99 0.77 -11.59 20.13
N THR A 100 1.33 -12.79 19.95
CA THR A 100 2.80 -13.07 20.02
C THR A 100 3.38 -13.56 18.70
N VAL A 101 2.58 -13.60 17.63
CA VAL A 101 2.97 -14.03 16.28
C VAL A 101 2.95 -12.84 15.34
N SER A 102 3.83 -12.83 14.34
CA SER A 102 3.85 -11.81 13.29
C SER A 102 2.49 -11.68 12.59
N ASN A 103 1.87 -10.51 12.68
CA ASN A 103 0.67 -10.21 11.88
C ASN A 103 1.06 -9.63 10.51
N ALA A 104 0.10 -9.62 9.58
CA ALA A 104 0.19 -8.75 8.42
C ALA A 104 0.08 -7.29 8.89
N ASP A 105 1.21 -6.59 8.90
CA ASP A 105 1.33 -5.21 9.38
C ASP A 105 1.02 -4.18 8.27
N ALA A 106 1.21 -4.58 7.02
CA ALA A 106 0.73 -3.90 5.82
C ALA A 106 0.26 -4.91 4.76
N SER A 107 -0.78 -4.55 4.03
CA SER A 107 -1.28 -5.34 2.88
C SER A 107 -1.80 -4.42 1.79
N ILE A 108 -1.76 -4.90 0.55
CA ILE A 108 -2.28 -4.21 -0.62
C ILE A 108 -2.95 -5.21 -1.57
N LEU A 109 -4.14 -4.87 -2.05
CA LEU A 109 -4.86 -5.54 -3.11
C LEU A 109 -4.94 -4.61 -4.31
N ILE A 110 -4.61 -5.13 -5.48
CA ILE A 110 -4.67 -4.40 -6.74
C ILE A 110 -5.50 -5.23 -7.72
N GLN A 111 -6.55 -4.63 -8.27
CA GLN A 111 -7.42 -5.27 -9.24
C GLN A 111 -7.56 -4.37 -10.46
N LYS A 112 -7.27 -4.90 -11.65
CA LYS A 112 -7.63 -4.23 -12.90
C LYS A 112 -9.14 -4.35 -13.09
N ILE A 113 -9.82 -3.23 -13.34
CA ILE A 113 -11.28 -3.15 -13.47
C ILE A 113 -11.75 -2.69 -14.86
N SER A 114 -10.87 -2.11 -15.68
CA SER A 114 -11.09 -1.89 -17.12
C SER A 114 -9.78 -1.77 -17.91
#